data_AF-A0A2U1MFQ2-F1
#
_entry.id   AF-A0A2U1MFQ2-F1
#
_cell.length_a   1.000
_cell.length_b   1.000
_cell.length_c   1.000
_cell.angle_alpha   90.00
_cell.angle_beta   90.00
_cell.angle_gamma   90.00
#
_symmetry.space_group_name_H-M   'P 1'
#
loop_
_entity.id
_entity.type
_entity.pdbx_description
1 polymer ?
#
loop_
_entity_poly.entity_id
_entity_poly.type
_entity_poly.pdbx_seq_one_letter_code
_entity_poly.pdbx_strand_id
1 'polypeptide(L)'
;MIGRVIKHPKLYGIYLNKAKLETLSQEYKPKLLSGPSDKVRATFVLTRTTINFLKKHVSAQIPTLQYISSFTVACAYIWSCIAKSRNNELQVFGFIIDCRTRLVPTVPSNYFGNCLATCGTMAKTSALIEKDGFVTAAKLLGDCFHKKLNDKDGILKDAATWYDFS
;
A
#
# COMPACT_ATOMS: atom_id res chain seq x y z
N MET A 1 -6.71 17.43 28.95
CA MET A 1 -6.43 17.35 27.50
C MET A 1 -5.39 16.26 27.29
N ILE A 2 -5.77 15.08 26.80
CA ILE A 2 -4.82 13.97 26.60
C ILE A 2 -3.85 14.41 25.50
N GLY A 3 -2.56 14.52 25.82
CA GLY A 3 -1.52 14.90 24.87
C GLY A 3 -1.52 13.96 23.66
N ARG A 4 -1.39 14.51 22.46
CA ARG A 4 -1.36 13.69 21.23
C ARG A 4 -0.16 12.77 21.25
N VAL A 5 -0.41 11.48 21.01
CA VAL A 5 0.61 10.42 21.00
C VAL A 5 1.55 10.58 19.79
N ILE A 6 1.03 11.02 18.65
CA ILE A 6 1.82 11.29 17.44
C ILE A 6 2.02 12.80 17.30
N LYS A 7 3.25 13.27 17.49
CA LYS A 7 3.63 14.69 17.33
C LYS A 7 4.33 14.89 15.98
N HIS A 8 3.55 14.96 14.90
CA HIS A 8 4.08 15.24 13.56
C HIS A 8 3.28 16.38 12.89
N PRO A 9 3.64 17.65 13.14
CA PRO A 9 2.82 18.83 12.77
C PRO A 9 2.49 18.90 11.27
N LYS A 10 3.46 18.56 10.42
CA LYS A 10 3.28 18.54 8.95
C LYS A 10 2.23 17.51 8.50
N LEU A 11 2.20 16.35 9.15
CA LEU A 11 1.24 15.29 8.83
C LEU A 11 -0.17 15.68 9.21
N TYR A 12 -0.32 16.31 10.38
CA TYR A 12 -1.62 16.78 10.83
C TYR A 12 -2.25 17.76 9.83
N GLY A 13 -1.48 18.72 9.33
CA GLY A 13 -1.95 19.64 8.27
C GLY A 13 -2.36 18.90 6.99
N ILE A 14 -1.56 17.93 6.53
CA ILE A 14 -1.88 17.14 5.32
C ILE A 14 -3.19 16.35 5.50
N TYR A 15 -3.34 15.63 6.61
CA TYR A 15 -4.56 14.85 6.87
C TYR A 15 -5.78 15.74 7.05
N LEU A 16 -5.66 16.88 7.76
CA LEU A 16 -6.76 17.83 7.93
C LEU A 16 -7.25 18.39 6.59
N ASN A 17 -6.32 18.89 5.77
CA ASN A 17 -6.63 19.47 4.47
C ASN A 17 -7.30 18.44 3.55
N LYS A 18 -6.81 17.19 3.54
CA LYS A 18 -7.36 16.11 2.70
C LYS A 18 -8.71 15.61 3.18
N ALA A 19 -8.92 15.52 4.50
CA ALA A 19 -10.22 15.13 5.07
C ALA A 19 -11.31 16.20 4.85
N LYS A 20 -10.96 17.38 4.32
CA LYS A 20 -11.86 18.53 4.13
C LYS A 20 -12.66 18.80 5.42
N LEU A 21 -12.00 18.70 6.57
CA LEU A 21 -12.66 18.81 7.89
C LEU A 21 -13.39 20.14 8.07
N GLU A 22 -12.91 21.21 7.42
CA GLU A 22 -13.57 22.52 7.38
C GLU A 22 -14.98 22.49 6.74
N THR A 23 -15.26 21.48 5.91
CA THR A 23 -16.58 21.28 5.28
C THR A 23 -17.50 20.34 6.05
N LEU A 24 -17.06 19.74 7.16
CA LEU A 24 -17.90 18.86 7.98
C LEU A 24 -19.01 19.59 8.74
N SER A 25 -18.96 20.92 8.81
CA SER A 25 -20.03 21.77 9.33
C SER A 25 -21.24 21.86 8.38
N GLN A 26 -21.08 21.48 7.10
CA GLN A 26 -22.19 21.23 6.18
C GLN A 26 -22.78 19.85 6.46
N GLU A 27 -24.08 19.66 6.25
CA GLU A 27 -24.72 18.34 6.35
C GLU A 27 -23.91 17.30 5.54
N TYR A 28 -23.15 16.47 6.26
CA TYR A 28 -22.40 15.39 5.66
C TYR A 28 -23.41 14.36 5.15
N LYS A 29 -23.73 14.43 3.86
CA LYS A 29 -24.43 13.34 3.17
C LYS A 29 -23.38 12.31 2.80
N PRO A 30 -23.31 11.15 3.48
CA PRO A 30 -22.40 10.09 3.06
C PRO A 30 -22.72 9.77 1.60
N LYS A 31 -21.69 9.77 0.74
CA LYS A 31 -21.84 9.35 -0.64
C LYS A 31 -22.37 7.93 -0.61
N LEU A 32 -23.58 7.70 -1.11
CA LEU A 32 -24.14 6.36 -1.23
C LEU A 32 -23.12 5.51 -1.99
N LEU A 33 -22.47 4.58 -1.29
CA LEU A 33 -21.52 3.63 -1.87
C LEU A 33 -22.23 2.62 -2.80
N SER A 34 -23.55 2.61 -2.77
CA SER A 34 -24.45 1.78 -3.55
C SER A 34 -25.43 2.65 -4.33
N GLY A 35 -25.03 3.01 -5.56
CA GLY A 35 -25.95 3.31 -6.66
C GLY A 35 -25.97 2.12 -7.64
N PRO A 36 -26.84 2.12 -8.67
CA PRO A 36 -26.75 1.13 -9.74
C PRO A 36 -25.36 1.18 -10.34
N SER A 37 -24.60 0.12 -10.17
CA SER A 37 -23.29 -0.04 -10.78
C SER A 37 -23.28 -1.38 -11.49
N ASP A 38 -22.81 -1.35 -12.73
CA ASP A 38 -22.41 -2.49 -13.55
C ASP A 38 -21.22 -3.29 -12.97
N LYS A 39 -20.73 -2.93 -11.77
CA LYS A 39 -19.61 -3.59 -11.11
C LYS A 39 -20.08 -4.81 -10.35
N VAL A 40 -19.39 -5.92 -10.58
CA VAL A 40 -19.54 -7.16 -9.82
C VAL A 40 -18.50 -7.25 -8.70
N ARG A 41 -18.82 -8.03 -7.65
CA ARG A 41 -17.90 -8.35 -6.56
C ARG A 41 -17.59 -9.83 -6.58
N ALA A 42 -16.30 -10.17 -6.54
CA ALA A 42 -15.82 -11.54 -6.46
C ALA A 42 -14.73 -11.68 -5.38
N THR A 43 -14.55 -12.89 -4.87
CA THR A 43 -13.52 -13.24 -3.88
C THR A 43 -12.60 -14.31 -4.45
N PHE A 44 -11.30 -14.05 -4.45
CA PHE A 44 -10.27 -14.96 -4.92
C PHE A 44 -9.44 -15.46 -3.74
N VAL A 45 -9.24 -16.78 -3.64
CA VAL A 45 -8.51 -17.41 -2.53
C VAL A 45 -7.13 -17.85 -3.00
N LEU A 46 -6.08 -17.23 -2.44
CA LEU A 46 -4.70 -17.71 -2.58
C LEU A 46 -4.37 -18.63 -1.41
N THR A 47 -4.34 -19.94 -1.68
CA THR A 47 -4.05 -20.95 -0.64
C THR A 47 -2.63 -20.83 -0.11
N ARG A 48 -2.37 -21.39 1.08
CA ARG A 48 -1.00 -21.47 1.64
C ARG A 48 -0.03 -22.17 0.67
N THR A 49 -0.48 -23.24 0.01
CA THR A 49 0.33 -23.98 -0.98
C THR A 49 0.68 -23.08 -2.17
N THR A 50 -0.31 -22.36 -2.71
CA THR A 50 -0.12 -21.39 -3.79
C THR A 50 0.87 -20.29 -3.39
N ILE A 51 0.67 -19.68 -2.21
CA ILE A 51 1.56 -18.62 -1.70
C ILE A 51 3.00 -19.13 -1.54
N ASN A 52 3.18 -20.32 -0.97
CA ASN A 52 4.51 -20.90 -0.79
C ASN A 52 5.19 -21.20 -2.13
N PHE A 53 4.44 -21.69 -3.11
CA PHE A 53 4.94 -21.87 -4.47
C PHE A 53 5.39 -20.54 -5.08
N LEU A 54 4.56 -19.48 -4.99
CA LEU A 54 4.89 -18.15 -5.49
C LEU A 54 6.15 -17.57 -4.81
N LYS A 55 6.29 -17.72 -3.50
CA LYS A 55 7.50 -17.30 -2.78
C LYS A 55 8.75 -18.03 -3.27
N LYS A 56 8.69 -19.35 -3.40
CA LYS A 56 9.82 -20.16 -3.89
C LYS A 56 10.19 -19.75 -5.32
N HIS A 57 9.21 -19.52 -6.17
CA HIS A 57 9.43 -19.07 -7.54
C HIS A 57 10.16 -17.73 -7.59
N VAL A 58 9.71 -16.72 -6.83
CA VAL A 58 10.41 -15.42 -6.74
C VAL A 58 11.81 -15.58 -6.17
N SER A 59 11.98 -16.36 -5.11
CA SER A 59 13.28 -16.55 -4.44
C SER A 59 14.29 -17.25 -5.34
N ALA A 60 13.85 -18.19 -6.19
CA ALA A 60 14.70 -18.86 -7.16
C ALA A 60 15.18 -17.92 -8.27
N GLN A 61 14.34 -16.98 -8.71
CA GLN A 61 14.70 -16.02 -9.75
C GLN A 61 15.49 -14.82 -9.22
N ILE A 62 15.21 -14.37 -7.99
CA ILE A 62 15.86 -13.21 -7.36
C ILE A 62 16.31 -13.57 -5.94
N PRO A 63 17.41 -14.34 -5.79
CA PRO A 63 17.90 -14.77 -4.49
C PRO A 63 18.33 -13.63 -3.55
N THR A 64 18.62 -12.45 -4.11
CA THR A 64 19.10 -11.27 -3.38
C THR A 64 17.98 -10.35 -2.89
N LEU A 65 16.71 -10.65 -3.21
CA LEU A 65 15.58 -9.81 -2.83
C LEU A 65 15.37 -9.84 -1.32
N GLN A 66 15.55 -8.68 -0.68
CA GLN A 66 15.58 -8.56 0.77
C GLN A 66 14.23 -8.77 1.46
N TYR A 67 13.13 -8.59 0.73
CA TYR A 67 11.79 -8.67 1.32
C TYR A 67 10.82 -9.49 0.47
N ILE A 68 10.59 -10.73 0.91
CA ILE A 68 9.59 -11.65 0.35
C ILE A 68 8.67 -12.12 1.47
N SER A 69 7.41 -11.70 1.44
CA SER A 69 6.40 -12.11 2.41
C SER A 69 5.17 -12.66 1.70
N SER A 70 4.24 -13.28 2.45
CA SER A 70 2.97 -13.76 1.87
C SER A 70 2.18 -12.59 1.27
N PHE A 71 2.24 -11.44 1.92
CA PHE A 71 1.59 -10.22 1.48
C PHE A 71 2.19 -9.71 0.17
N THR A 72 3.52 -9.56 0.06
CA THR A 72 4.14 -9.00 -1.14
C THR A 72 3.93 -9.88 -2.37
N VAL A 73 4.01 -11.20 -2.24
CA VAL A 73 3.75 -12.10 -3.39
C VAL A 73 2.27 -12.15 -3.79
N ALA A 74 1.35 -12.04 -2.83
CA ALA A 74 -0.09 -11.96 -3.13
C ALA A 74 -0.41 -10.66 -3.87
N CYS A 75 0.09 -9.53 -3.39
CA CYS A 75 -0.03 -8.23 -4.05
C CYS A 75 0.58 -8.25 -5.44
N ALA A 76 1.79 -8.81 -5.61
CA ALA A 76 2.45 -8.92 -6.91
C ALA A 76 1.63 -9.74 -7.92
N TYR A 77 1.08 -10.87 -7.47
CA TYR A 77 0.25 -11.72 -8.30
C TYR A 77 -1.02 -10.98 -8.77
N ILE A 78 -1.74 -10.36 -7.83
CA ILE A 78 -2.93 -9.55 -8.13
C ILE A 78 -2.59 -8.38 -9.04
N TRP A 79 -1.46 -7.71 -8.82
CA TRP A 79 -1.04 -6.58 -9.64
C TRP A 79 -0.77 -6.99 -11.09
N SER A 80 -0.08 -8.11 -11.31
CA SER A 80 0.12 -8.67 -12.65
C SER A 80 -1.22 -9.07 -13.30
N CYS A 81 -2.15 -9.67 -12.54
CA CYS A 81 -3.49 -9.97 -13.06
C CYS A 81 -4.26 -8.71 -13.47
N ILE A 82 -4.25 -7.66 -12.64
CA ILE A 82 -4.89 -6.37 -12.95
C ILE A 82 -4.25 -5.73 -14.18
N ALA A 83 -2.92 -5.77 -14.29
CA ALA A 83 -2.21 -5.25 -15.45
C ALA A 83 -2.61 -5.98 -16.74
N LYS A 84 -2.81 -7.31 -16.68
CA LYS A 84 -3.28 -8.12 -17.82
C LYS A 84 -4.75 -7.86 -18.18
N SER A 85 -5.56 -7.43 -17.23
CA SER A 85 -6.99 -7.20 -17.45
C SER A 85 -7.33 -5.77 -17.91
N ARG A 86 -6.35 -4.86 -17.95
CA ARG A 86 -6.57 -3.43 -18.24
C ARG A 86 -5.66 -2.98 -19.38
N ASN A 87 -6.17 -2.10 -20.23
CA ASN A 87 -5.41 -1.51 -21.33
C ASN A 87 -4.86 -0.12 -20.95
N ASN A 88 -4.10 -0.05 -19.85
CA ASN A 88 -3.43 1.18 -19.44
C ASN A 88 -1.94 1.07 -19.77
N GLU A 89 -1.25 2.17 -20.02
CA GLU A 89 0.21 2.14 -20.24
C GLU A 89 1.01 2.06 -18.92
N LEU A 90 0.45 2.61 -17.84
CA LEU A 90 1.09 2.74 -16.54
C LEU A 90 0.18 2.19 -15.43
N GLN A 91 0.75 1.48 -14.48
CA GLN A 91 0.06 0.94 -13.32
C GLN A 91 0.72 1.46 -12.04
N VAL A 92 -0.11 1.79 -11.05
CA VAL A 92 0.32 2.10 -9.68
C VAL A 92 -0.28 1.04 -8.76
N PHE A 93 0.53 0.51 -7.85
CA PHE A 93 0.05 -0.38 -6.80
C PHE A 93 0.52 0.16 -5.44
N GLY A 94 -0.44 0.42 -4.57
CA GLY A 94 -0.20 0.95 -3.23
C GLY A 94 -0.94 0.15 -2.16
N PHE A 95 -0.38 0.16 -0.96
CA PHE A 95 -0.97 -0.45 0.22
C PHE A 95 -0.60 0.36 1.48
N ILE A 96 -1.26 0.01 2.58
CA ILE A 96 -1.15 0.71 3.86
C ILE A 96 -0.37 -0.14 4.86
N ILE A 97 0.48 0.50 5.65
CA ILE A 97 1.31 -0.09 6.69
C ILE A 97 0.86 0.44 8.05
N ASP A 98 0.60 -0.46 9.01
CA ASP A 98 0.47 -0.07 10.41
C ASP A 98 1.82 0.44 10.94
N CYS A 99 1.87 1.71 11.33
CA CYS A 99 3.10 2.34 11.79
C CYS A 99 3.33 2.27 13.30
N ARG A 100 2.40 1.70 14.10
CA ARG A 100 2.47 1.82 15.56
C ARG A 100 3.81 1.38 16.15
N THR A 101 4.28 0.21 15.76
CA THR A 101 5.56 -0.36 16.23
C THR A 101 6.78 0.17 15.47
N ARG A 102 6.59 1.08 14.51
CA ARG A 102 7.61 1.57 13.58
C ARG A 102 7.96 3.05 13.77
N LEU A 103 7.22 3.76 14.62
CA LEU A 103 7.56 5.12 15.04
C LEU A 103 8.52 5.09 16.23
N VAL A 104 9.27 6.18 16.38
CA VAL A 104 10.15 6.40 17.53
C VAL A 104 9.70 7.69 18.23
N PRO A 105 9.16 7.63 19.45
CA PRO A 105 8.84 6.41 20.22
C PRO A 105 7.69 5.60 19.60
N THR A 106 7.62 4.31 19.93
CA THR A 106 6.55 3.42 19.45
C THR A 106 5.19 3.85 20.00
N VAL A 107 4.15 3.77 19.17
CA VAL A 107 2.77 4.03 19.57
C VAL A 107 2.18 2.76 20.21
N PRO A 108 1.47 2.85 21.34
CA PRO A 108 0.82 1.71 21.97
C PRO A 108 -0.15 0.98 21.04
N SER A 109 -0.25 -0.35 21.17
CA SER A 109 -1.17 -1.17 20.38
C SER A 109 -2.64 -0.81 20.62
N ASN A 110 -2.98 -0.36 21.83
CA ASN A 110 -4.31 0.11 22.22
C ASN A 110 -4.59 1.60 21.86
N TYR A 111 -3.71 2.25 21.09
CA TYR A 111 -3.93 3.62 20.63
C TYR A 111 -5.20 3.72 19.77
N PHE A 112 -6.15 4.51 20.28
CA PHE A 112 -7.39 4.82 19.59
C PHE A 112 -7.18 5.96 18.58
N GLY A 113 -6.86 5.59 17.34
CA GLY A 113 -6.67 6.51 16.24
C GLY A 113 -5.96 5.90 15.03
N ASN A 114 -5.71 6.71 14.01
CA ASN A 114 -4.96 6.31 12.82
C ASN A 114 -3.44 6.39 13.07
N CYS A 115 -2.72 5.31 12.77
CA CYS A 115 -1.27 5.31 12.56
C CYS A 115 -1.00 4.47 11.32
N LEU A 116 -1.05 5.12 10.17
CA LEU A 116 -0.95 4.46 8.88
C LEU A 116 0.11 5.18 8.03
N ALA A 117 0.94 4.40 7.34
CA ALA A 117 1.84 4.88 6.32
C ALA A 117 1.51 4.25 4.97
N THR A 118 1.69 4.97 3.87
CA THR A 118 1.51 4.41 2.52
C THR A 118 2.85 3.89 2.00
N CYS A 119 2.85 2.77 1.27
CA CYS A 119 3.93 2.39 0.35
C CYS A 119 3.28 1.93 -0.94
N GLY A 120 3.92 2.28 -2.04
CA GLY A 120 3.48 1.91 -3.35
C GLY A 120 4.59 2.14 -4.35
N THR A 121 4.38 1.58 -5.52
CA THR A 121 5.31 1.69 -6.63
C THR A 121 4.53 1.72 -7.93
N MET A 122 5.20 2.14 -8.99
CA MET A 122 4.63 2.27 -10.32
C MET A 122 5.47 1.51 -11.33
N ALA A 123 4.82 1.01 -12.36
CA ALA A 123 5.48 0.31 -13.45
C ALA A 123 4.70 0.50 -14.75
N LYS A 124 5.40 0.44 -15.88
CA LYS A 124 4.75 0.28 -17.19
C LYS A 124 4.00 -1.06 -17.20
N THR A 125 2.82 -1.07 -17.79
CA THR A 125 2.01 -2.29 -17.91
C THR A 125 2.77 -3.40 -18.64
N SER A 126 3.57 -3.07 -19.66
CA SER A 126 4.41 -4.04 -20.39
C SER A 126 5.27 -4.88 -19.45
N ALA A 127 5.96 -4.24 -18.51
CA ALA A 127 6.83 -4.89 -17.53
C ALA A 127 6.08 -5.82 -16.54
N LEU A 128 4.75 -5.71 -16.45
CA LEU A 128 3.89 -6.49 -15.55
C LEU A 128 3.13 -7.63 -16.28
N ILE A 129 3.02 -7.56 -17.60
CA ILE A 129 2.28 -8.55 -18.42
C ILE A 129 3.20 -9.53 -19.16
N GLU A 130 4.47 -9.17 -19.36
CA GLU A 130 5.50 -10.02 -19.96
C GLU A 130 5.73 -11.33 -19.17
N LYS A 131 6.56 -12.23 -19.73
CA LYS A 131 6.82 -13.58 -19.20
C LYS A 131 7.14 -13.58 -17.70
N ASP A 132 7.92 -12.61 -17.23
CA ASP A 132 8.35 -12.49 -15.84
C ASP A 132 7.63 -11.37 -15.07
N GLY A 133 6.49 -10.88 -15.58
CA GLY A 133 5.79 -9.72 -15.02
C GLY A 133 5.36 -9.85 -13.56
N PHE A 134 5.02 -11.07 -13.12
CA PHE A 134 4.78 -11.36 -11.70
C PHE A 134 6.05 -11.19 -10.85
N VAL A 135 7.19 -11.66 -11.34
CA VAL A 135 8.47 -11.57 -10.64
C VAL A 135 8.94 -10.13 -10.57
N THR A 136 8.78 -9.38 -11.67
CA THR A 136 8.99 -7.92 -11.69
C THR A 136 8.12 -7.20 -10.66
N ALA A 137 6.83 -7.52 -10.59
CA ALA A 137 5.93 -6.95 -9.59
C ALA A 137 6.38 -7.27 -8.15
N ALA A 138 6.79 -8.52 -7.89
CA ALA A 138 7.27 -8.95 -6.57
C ALA A 138 8.56 -8.22 -6.18
N LYS A 139 9.49 -8.04 -7.12
CA LYS A 139 10.71 -7.26 -6.91
C LYS A 139 10.39 -5.81 -6.55
N LEU A 140 9.57 -5.14 -7.34
CA LEU A 140 9.22 -3.73 -7.12
C LEU A 140 8.54 -3.50 -5.77
N LEU A 141 7.61 -4.38 -5.39
CA LEU A 141 6.92 -4.29 -4.10
C LEU A 141 7.85 -4.63 -2.93
N GLY A 142 8.69 -5.66 -3.08
CA GLY A 142 9.71 -6.03 -2.09
C GLY A 142 10.71 -4.90 -1.86
N ASP A 143 11.21 -4.28 -2.92
CA ASP A 143 12.13 -3.15 -2.87
C ASP A 143 11.47 -1.90 -2.25
N CYS A 144 10.23 -1.53 -2.64
CA CYS A 144 9.49 -0.43 -1.98
C CYS A 144 9.36 -0.69 -0.49
N PHE A 145 8.94 -1.90 -0.12
CA PHE A 145 8.67 -2.24 1.27
C PHE A 145 9.96 -2.24 2.09
N HIS A 146 11.02 -2.87 1.58
CA HIS A 146 12.33 -2.87 2.25
C HIS A 146 12.85 -1.45 2.45
N LYS A 147 12.82 -0.61 1.41
CA LYS A 147 13.24 0.79 1.50
C LYS A 147 12.41 1.56 2.53
N LYS A 148 11.09 1.44 2.48
CA LYS A 148 10.17 2.14 3.38
C LYS A 148 10.36 1.76 4.85
N LEU A 149 10.61 0.49 5.12
CA LEU A 149 10.78 -0.01 6.48
C LEU A 149 12.14 0.29 7.09
N ASN A 150 13.17 0.49 6.26
CA ASN A 150 14.55 0.70 6.70
C ASN A 150 15.05 2.13 6.42
N ASP A 151 14.14 3.08 6.13
CA ASP A 151 14.53 4.48 5.95
C ASP A 151 15.01 5.06 7.30
N LYS A 152 16.20 5.64 7.29
CA LYS A 152 16.85 6.21 8.48
C LYS A 152 16.09 7.41 9.05
N ASP A 153 15.36 8.12 8.20
CA ASP A 153 14.54 9.27 8.61
C ASP A 153 13.12 8.82 9.08
N GLY A 154 12.88 7.50 9.09
CA GLY A 154 11.66 6.88 9.57
C GLY A 154 10.59 6.67 8.49
N ILE A 155 9.58 5.87 8.84
CA ILE A 155 8.51 5.44 7.90
C ILE A 155 7.62 6.59 7.39
N LEU A 156 7.70 7.76 8.01
CA LEU A 156 6.87 8.95 7.68
C LEU A 156 7.62 10.02 6.87
N LYS A 157 8.88 9.78 6.49
CA LYS A 157 9.76 10.75 5.81
C LYS A 157 9.11 11.40 4.58
N ASP A 158 8.55 10.59 3.71
CA ASP A 158 7.95 10.95 2.43
C ASP A 158 6.45 11.28 2.55
N ALA A 159 5.94 11.48 3.77
CA ALA A 159 4.49 11.63 3.95
C ALA A 159 3.87 12.88 3.30
N ALA A 160 4.70 13.86 2.96
CA ALA A 160 4.29 15.02 2.17
C ALA A 160 3.90 14.67 0.72
N THR A 161 4.47 13.61 0.14
CA THR A 161 4.34 13.26 -1.28
C THR A 161 3.48 12.02 -1.53
N TRP A 162 2.92 11.41 -0.48
CA TRP A 162 2.10 10.20 -0.60
C TRP A 162 0.87 10.35 -1.51
N TYR A 163 0.43 11.59 -1.72
CA TYR A 163 -0.75 11.92 -2.52
C TYR A 163 -0.40 12.49 -3.90
N ASP A 164 0.88 12.53 -4.27
CA ASP A 164 1.29 13.00 -5.60
C ASP A 164 0.92 11.97 -6.69
N PHE A 165 0.54 10.76 -6.27
CA PHE A 165 0.11 9.65 -7.12
C PHE A 165 -1.41 9.43 -7.17
N SER A 166 -2.19 10.28 -6.47
CA SER A 166 -3.66 10.15 -6.35
C SER A 166 -4.43 11.11 -7.23
#